data_AF-A0A0N5ABZ7-F1
#
_entry.id   AF-A0A0N5ABZ7-F1
#
_cell.length_a   1.000
_cell.length_b   1.000
_cell.length_c   1.000
_cell.angle_alpha   90.00
_cell.angle_beta   90.00
_cell.angle_gamma   90.00
#
_symmetry.space_group_name_H-M   'P 1'
#
loop_
_entity.id
_entity.type
_entity.pdbx_description
1 polymer ?
#
loop_
_entity_poly.entity_id
_entity_poly.type
_entity_poly.pdbx_seq_one_letter_code
_entity_poly.pdbx_strand_id
1 'polypeptide(L)'
;MRLKVKKCPTDDLTTTNCAVLNPAVIDAKGTKYVLVKTDATHFYVFNIRNYPSLRNDEIAFSIPQRKWATLSLDQEVEVQPYNFDKATSCISTMVLTIDFNSKKK
;
A
#
# COMPACT_ATOMS: atom_id res chain seq x y z
N MET A 1 10.97 5.47 -7.61
CA MET A 1 11.86 4.35 -7.22
C MET A 1 11.24 3.04 -7.67
N ARG A 2 12.02 2.00 -7.96
CA ARG A 2 11.49 0.66 -8.28
C ARG A 2 11.62 -0.24 -7.07
N LEU A 3 10.53 -0.88 -6.65
CA LEU A 3 10.48 -1.78 -5.50
C LEU A 3 9.83 -3.10 -5.89
N LYS A 4 10.24 -4.19 -5.23
CA LYS A 4 9.67 -5.52 -5.41
C LYS A 4 8.50 -5.73 -4.47
N VAL A 5 7.40 -6.23 -5.02
CA VAL A 5 6.20 -6.58 -4.25
C VAL A 5 6.47 -7.79 -3.36
N LYS A 6 6.18 -7.65 -2.06
CA LYS A 6 6.30 -8.72 -1.07
C LYS A 6 5.00 -8.94 -0.31
N LYS A 7 4.97 -10.06 0.42
CA LYS A 7 3.89 -10.36 1.36
C LYS A 7 4.01 -9.45 2.58
N CYS A 8 2.88 -8.91 3.04
CA CYS A 8 2.81 -8.22 4.33
C CYS A 8 3.42 -9.08 5.46
N PRO A 9 4.31 -8.53 6.30
CA PRO A 9 5.11 -9.34 7.22
C PRO A 9 4.33 -9.83 8.45
N THR A 10 3.28 -9.13 8.88
CA THR A 10 2.50 -9.50 10.08
C THR A 10 1.00 -9.33 9.83
N ASP A 11 0.19 -10.11 10.55
CA ASP A 11 -1.28 -10.04 10.45
C ASP A 11 -1.80 -8.68 10.95
N ASP A 12 -1.21 -8.11 12.00
CA ASP A 12 -1.54 -6.76 12.47
C ASP A 12 -1.42 -5.73 11.34
N LEU A 13 -0.33 -5.79 10.57
CA LEU A 13 -0.13 -4.87 9.44
C LEU A 13 -1.12 -5.13 8.29
N THR A 14 -1.60 -6.36 8.10
CA THR A 14 -2.59 -6.65 7.05
C THR A 14 -3.92 -5.95 7.28
N THR A 15 -4.29 -5.65 8.53
CA THR A 15 -5.54 -4.97 8.87
C THR A 15 -5.48 -3.44 8.69
N THR A 16 -4.28 -2.89 8.49
CA THR A 16 -4.08 -1.43 8.41
C THR A 16 -4.42 -0.81 7.05
N ASN A 17 -4.63 -1.63 6.02
CA ASN A 17 -4.77 -1.21 4.63
C ASN A 17 -3.66 -0.23 4.15
N CYS A 18 -2.44 -0.37 4.68
CA CYS A 18 -1.28 0.41 4.27
C CYS A 18 -0.32 -0.41 3.38
N ALA A 19 0.42 0.27 2.52
CA ALA A 19 1.63 -0.29 1.93
C ALA A 19 2.74 -0.26 3.00
N VAL A 20 3.46 -1.37 3.15
CA VAL A 20 4.50 -1.52 4.17
C VAL A 20 5.87 -1.40 3.53
N LEU A 21 6.74 -0.57 4.09
CA LEU A 21 8.11 -0.36 3.57
C LEU A 21 9.11 -0.01 4.66
N ASN A 22 10.40 -0.14 4.37
CA ASN A 22 11.45 0.27 5.31
C ASN A 22 11.48 1.80 5.47
N PRO A 23 11.62 2.35 6.71
CA PRO A 23 11.74 3.80 6.91
C PRO A 23 12.97 4.43 6.21
N ALA A 24 14.03 3.65 5.94
CA ALA A 24 15.18 4.11 5.17
C ALA A 24 14.87 4.38 3.69
N VAL A 25 13.74 3.87 3.17
CA VAL A 25 13.28 4.10 1.80
C VAL A 25 12.39 5.34 1.74
N ILE A 26 11.32 5.36 2.55
CA ILE A 26 10.46 6.53 2.77
C ILE A 26 10.00 6.52 4.23
N ASP A 27 10.30 7.59 4.96
CA ASP A 27 9.83 7.78 6.34
C ASP A 27 8.37 8.30 6.34
N ALA A 28 7.49 7.54 7.00
CA ALA A 28 6.07 7.85 7.18
C ALA A 28 5.83 9.13 7.99
N LYS A 29 6.82 9.62 8.76
CA LYS A 29 6.75 10.92 9.42
C LYS A 29 6.76 12.09 8.43
N GLY A 30 7.46 11.94 7.31
CA GLY A 30 7.59 12.97 6.27
C GLY A 30 6.62 12.79 5.10
N THR A 31 6.50 11.57 4.59
CA THR A 31 5.62 11.24 3.45
C THR A 31 4.58 10.22 3.88
N LYS A 32 3.29 10.58 3.85
CA LYS A 32 2.22 9.69 4.32
C LYS A 32 1.68 8.75 3.25
N TYR A 33 1.79 9.15 1.98
CA TYR A 33 1.19 8.42 0.87
C TYR A 33 2.22 8.16 -0.22
N VAL A 34 2.01 7.07 -0.95
CA VAL A 34 2.77 6.74 -2.15
C VAL A 34 1.82 6.42 -3.28
N LEU A 35 2.20 6.82 -4.48
CA LEU A 35 1.58 6.39 -5.72
C LEU A 35 2.39 5.22 -6.28
N VAL A 36 1.70 4.11 -6.51
CA VAL A 36 2.26 2.85 -7.03
C VAL A 36 1.74 2.66 -8.45
N LYS A 37 2.65 2.65 -9.42
CA LYS A 37 2.37 2.35 -10.82
C LYS A 37 2.60 0.87 -11.06
N THR A 38 1.55 0.16 -11.47
CA THR A 38 1.59 -1.29 -11.72
C THR A 38 1.83 -1.60 -13.19
N ASP A 39 1.39 -0.71 -14.08
CA ASP A 39 1.69 -0.71 -15.52
C ASP A 39 1.60 0.72 -16.07
N ALA A 40 1.55 0.88 -17.40
CA ALA A 40 1.51 2.18 -18.06
C ALA A 40 0.21 2.97 -17.81
N THR A 41 -0.87 2.31 -17.41
CA THR A 41 -2.22 2.87 -17.31
C THR A 41 -2.82 2.80 -15.92
N HIS A 42 -2.32 1.92 -15.05
CA HIS A 42 -2.88 1.66 -13.73
C HIS A 42 -1.98 2.20 -12.61
N PHE A 43 -2.59 3.06 -11.79
CA PHE A 43 -1.95 3.74 -10.66
C PHE A 43 -2.84 3.65 -9.43
N TYR A 44 -2.24 3.38 -8.28
CA TYR A 44 -2.95 3.24 -7.01
C TYR A 44 -2.23 4.03 -5.93
N VAL A 45 -2.98 4.75 -5.08
CA VAL A 45 -2.43 5.50 -3.96
C VAL A 45 -2.66 4.72 -2.67
N PHE A 46 -1.59 4.54 -1.89
CA PHE A 46 -1.63 3.87 -0.60
C PHE A 46 -1.10 4.78 0.51
N ASN A 47 -1.71 4.69 1.69
CA ASN A 47 -1.05 5.11 2.93
C ASN A 47 0.16 4.23 3.19
N ILE A 48 1.19 4.76 3.84
CA ILE A 48 2.37 3.97 4.20
C ILE A 48 2.49 3.67 5.70
N ARG A 49 3.06 2.51 6.00
CA ARG A 49 3.49 2.10 7.34
C ARG A 49 4.94 1.63 7.26
N ASN A 50 5.77 2.08 8.20
CA ASN A 50 7.15 1.65 8.24
C ASN A 50 7.32 0.32 9.00
N TYR A 51 8.14 -0.58 8.45
CA TYR A 51 8.55 -1.83 9.08
C TYR A 51 10.08 -2.02 8.90
N PRO A 52 10.89 -1.78 9.94
CA PRO A 52 12.35 -1.75 9.84
C PRO A 52 13.01 -3.04 9.33
N SER A 53 12.36 -4.19 9.49
CA SER A 53 12.90 -5.47 9.03
C SER A 53 12.59 -5.80 7.56
N LEU A 54 11.81 -4.97 6.87
CA LEU A 54 11.62 -5.11 5.41
C LEU A 54 12.86 -4.59 4.68
N ARG A 55 13.24 -5.19 3.56
CA ARG A 55 14.42 -4.74 2.81
C ARG A 55 14.17 -3.42 2.09
N ASN A 56 15.24 -2.70 1.76
CA ASN A 56 15.14 -1.38 1.12
C ASN A 56 14.70 -1.45 -0.35
N ASP A 57 14.73 -2.62 -0.97
CA ASP A 57 14.25 -2.87 -2.33
C ASP A 57 12.82 -3.45 -2.37
N GLU A 58 12.12 -3.48 -1.22
CA GLU A 58 10.83 -4.16 -1.06
C GLU A 58 9.71 -3.21 -0.66
N ILE A 59 8.50 -3.55 -1.11
CA ILE A 59 7.25 -2.97 -0.66
C ILE A 59 6.24 -4.10 -0.44
N ALA A 60 5.66 -4.16 0.75
CA ALA A 60 4.83 -5.28 1.16
C ALA A 60 3.35 -4.89 1.21
N PHE A 61 2.52 -5.81 0.72
CA PHE A 61 1.07 -5.65 0.64
C PHE A 61 0.36 -6.87 1.20
N SER A 62 -0.81 -6.66 1.79
CA SER A 62 -1.76 -7.70 2.18
C SER A 62 -2.41 -8.37 0.96
N ILE A 63 -3.06 -9.52 1.17
CA ILE A 63 -3.75 -10.23 0.08
C ILE A 63 -4.86 -9.36 -0.56
N PRO A 64 -5.75 -8.69 0.20
CA PRO A 64 -6.79 -7.83 -0.39
C PRO A 64 -6.21 -6.72 -1.29
N GLN A 65 -5.16 -6.05 -0.84
CA GLN A 65 -4.50 -4.99 -1.62
C GLN A 65 -3.91 -5.51 -2.92
N ARG A 66 -3.21 -6.67 -2.86
CA ARG A 66 -2.64 -7.29 -4.06
C ARG A 66 -3.71 -7.71 -5.06
N LYS A 67 -4.83 -8.26 -4.58
CA LYS A 67 -5.95 -8.62 -5.46
C LYS A 67 -6.60 -7.38 -6.10
N TRP A 68 -6.80 -6.31 -5.32
CA TRP A 68 -7.41 -5.08 -5.81
C TRP A 68 -6.55 -4.36 -6.85
N ALA A 69 -5.24 -4.31 -6.63
CA ALA A 69 -4.30 -3.62 -7.51
C ALA A 69 -3.58 -4.55 -8.50
N THR A 70 -4.04 -5.80 -8.66
CA THR A 70 -3.46 -6.81 -9.57
C THR A 70 -1.95 -6.99 -9.39
N LEU A 71 -1.49 -7.10 -8.14
CA LEU A 71 -0.07 -7.23 -7.80
C LEU A 71 0.35 -8.68 -7.60
N SER A 72 1.36 -9.12 -8.35
CA SER A 72 2.05 -10.41 -8.14
C SER A 72 3.21 -10.27 -7.16
N LEU A 73 3.52 -11.34 -6.42
CA LEU A 73 4.74 -11.34 -5.59
C LEU A 73 5.98 -11.28 -6.50
N ASP A 74 7.02 -10.61 -5.99
CA ASP A 74 8.32 -10.40 -6.64
C ASP A 74 8.29 -9.58 -7.94
N GLN A 75 7.12 -9.12 -8.39
CA GLN A 75 7.05 -8.16 -9.50
C GLN A 75 7.63 -6.81 -9.09
N GLU A 76 8.24 -6.11 -10.04
CA GLU A 76 8.70 -4.74 -9.83
C GLU A 76 7.57 -3.75 -10.10
N VAL A 77 7.46 -2.74 -9.22
CA VAL A 77 6.53 -1.61 -9.38
C VAL A 77 7.27 -0.29 -9.22
N GLU A 78 6.79 0.75 -9.92
CA GLU A 78 7.30 2.10 -9.72
C GLU A 78 6.54 2.79 -8.59
N VAL A 79 7.26 3.30 -7.60
CA VAL A 79 6.72 3.96 -6.42
C VAL A 79 7.25 5.38 -6.36
N GLN A 80 6.37 6.34 -6.08
CA GLN A 80 6.74 7.73 -5.86
C GLN A 80 5.97 8.32 -4.68
N PRO A 81 6.57 9.24 -3.90
CA PRO A 81 5.85 10.02 -2.90
C PRO A 81 4.60 10.67 -3.50
N TYR A 82 3.53 10.70 -2.74
CA TYR A 82 2.27 11.30 -3.17
C TYR A 82 1.72 12.22 -2.08
N ASN A 83 1.26 13.40 -2.49
CA ASN A 83 0.64 14.38 -1.60
C ASN A 83 -0.71 14.77 -2.19
N PHE A 84 -1.77 14.55 -1.41
CA PHE A 84 -3.10 15.05 -1.74
C PHE A 84 -3.16 16.57 -1.55
N ASP A 85 -3.88 17.24 -2.44
CA ASP A 85 -4.32 18.62 -2.19
C ASP A 85 -5.43 18.60 -1.12
N LYS A 86 -5.11 19.09 0.08
CA LYS A 86 -6.02 19.08 1.21
C LYS A 86 -7.26 19.94 1.00
N ALA A 87 -7.21 20.93 0.11
CA ALA A 87 -8.38 21.77 -0.18
C ALA A 87 -9.46 21.01 -0.98
N THR A 88 -9.05 20.03 -1.79
CA THR A 88 -9.93 19.39 -2.79
C THR A 88 -10.09 17.88 -2.61
N SER A 89 -9.19 17.23 -1.87
CA SER A 89 -9.10 15.76 -1.82
C SER A 89 -9.53 15.17 -0.47
N CYS A 90 -10.17 15.95 0.41
CA CYS A 90 -10.68 15.43 1.67
C CYS A 90 -11.99 14.67 1.44
N ILE A 91 -12.10 13.49 2.06
CA ILE A 91 -13.30 12.66 1.98
C ILE A 91 -14.34 13.19 2.97
N SER A 92 -15.47 13.67 2.46
CA SER A 92 -16.61 14.12 3.28
C SER A 92 -17.52 12.95 3.67
N THR A 93 -17.89 12.14 2.69
CA THR A 93 -18.78 10.98 2.86
C THR A 93 -18.19 9.78 2.12
N MET A 94 -18.27 8.60 2.73
CA MET A 94 -17.87 7.34 2.13
C MET A 94 -18.97 6.31 2.34
N VAL A 95 -19.42 5.66 1.26
CA VAL A 95 -20.36 4.55 1.31
C VAL A 95 -19.55 3.26 1.12
N LEU A 96 -19.70 2.31 2.05
CA LEU A 96 -18.96 1.06 2.06
C LEU A 96 -19.93 -0.11 1.96
N THR A 97 -19.61 -1.06 1.09
CA THR A 97 -20.26 -2.38 1.05
C THR A 97 -19.43 -3.35 1.87
N ILE A 98 -20.04 -4.02 2.85
CA ILE A 98 -19.37 -4.94 3.77
C ILE A 98 -20.02 -6.31 3.76
N ASP A 99 -19.20 -7.35 3.92
CA ASP A 99 -19.60 -8.74 4.12
C ASP A 99 -18.56 -9.46 5.00
N PHE A 100 -18.86 -10.68 5.46
CA PHE A 100 -17.93 -11.51 6.23
C PHE A 100 -16.75 -11.96 5.36
N ASN A 101 -15.53 -11.73 5.85
CA ASN A 101 -14.30 -12.09 5.14
C ASN A 101 -14.08 -13.61 5.00
N SER A 102 -14.65 -14.41 5.89
CA SER A 102 -14.57 -15.87 5.88
C SER A 102 -15.96 -16.46 6.10
N LYS A 103 -16.30 -17.49 5.33
CA LYS A 103 -17.53 -18.28 5.48
C LYS A 103 -17.43 -19.35 6.58
N LYS A 104 -16.29 -19.46 7.28
CA LYS A 104 -16.14 -20.42 8.37
C LYS A 104 -17.07 -20.05 9.52
N LYS A 105 -17.92 -21.02 9.90
CA LYS A 105 -18.74 -20.99 11.11
C LYS A 105 -17.86 -21.00 12.36
#